data_AF-A0A133VLM3-F1
#
_entry.id   AF-A0A133VLM3-F1
#
_cell.length_a   1.000
_cell.length_b   1.000
_cell.length_c   1.000
_cell.angle_alpha   90.00
_cell.angle_beta   90.00
_cell.angle_gamma   90.00
#
_symmetry.space_group_name_H-M   'P 1'
#
loop_
_entity.id
_entity.type
_entity.pdbx_description
1 polymer ?
#
loop_
_entity_poly.entity_id
_entity_poly.type
_entity_poly.pdbx_seq_one_letter_code
_entity_poly.pdbx_strand_id
1 'polypeptide(L)'
;MNLRDDRKGFVFSLDATLALLVSLIVIVSVGNIGSSTSTYDQYGHLRLERCANDGLQVLQLSGKMEDILDFVGSEDYERAENIARTQLNKILPDDIKYKLSLGDKRLNVYPSDDNDWDNKFSKASDYHASVQVSVYSLVPGGDFRVLAWHDNLYDKDEEIIENIKNSTDWIVESTSTESVFYSEIKNVEYDAVFIPDAETNFDNTTIEEIIKFSARGRLVLAGDTLWNNQDDNLSELYNIFGVNNIGMRPHDSEDEMYIWNSTHPITSIYIRGYNVNYPDDENLFHYDITEGTGLSHWRETSTPSGSDKGLPAIIFNDENESDSGSGVLFNMKLAEAAYSSELDTQEKEDWMTLAKRSIYCTGKYLEFVPVFSLCLARPGGELMLRKDQRGLVLSGITLLLVLPALLISASFLTVMKTGGEASSVQSISDKVCYTGRDIERMIKHLSDMGITLDEETVKNISENYERVTGVSVEIGTGVYDIWENVHESPGDDSYPHYAWSGYCEIKTIEEGKWWYSFEDLDPRYNRSPDNDRNEPRLIVEQLDNGDVRVTVDMYDGGYYCDVWFGDELLWEDVNNPDGNHVGESKVVSSPPRLISIDIKDPRVTARWTKNVSLD
;
A
#
# COMPACT_ATOMS: atom_id res chain seq x y z
N MET A 1 -91.18 36.26 23.32
CA MET A 1 -91.17 35.37 22.13
C MET A 1 -90.52 36.15 21.01
N ASN A 2 -89.40 35.78 20.37
CA ASN A 2 -88.61 34.56 20.36
C ASN A 2 -87.16 34.98 20.01
N LEU A 3 -86.17 34.48 20.74
CA LEU A 3 -84.79 34.42 20.25
C LEU A 3 -84.74 33.32 19.18
N ARG A 4 -84.19 33.63 17.99
CA ARG A 4 -83.73 32.61 17.04
C ARG A 4 -82.40 33.06 16.44
N ASP A 5 -81.43 32.16 16.56
CA ASP A 5 -80.02 32.28 16.20
C ASP A 5 -79.77 32.62 14.72
N ASP A 6 -79.08 33.74 14.47
CA ASP A 6 -78.39 33.99 13.20
C ASP A 6 -76.95 33.43 13.28
N ARG A 7 -76.80 32.11 13.14
CA ARG A 7 -75.50 31.51 12.82
C ARG A 7 -75.29 31.57 11.30
N LYS A 8 -74.56 32.58 10.82
CA LYS A 8 -74.02 32.59 9.45
C LYS A 8 -72.81 31.66 9.38
N GLY A 9 -73.04 30.41 8.96
CA GLY A 9 -71.97 29.48 8.59
C GLY A 9 -71.48 29.75 7.17
N PHE A 10 -70.18 29.53 6.93
CA PHE A 10 -69.61 29.52 5.58
C PHE A 10 -70.14 28.31 4.80
N VAL A 11 -70.84 28.54 3.68
CA VAL A 11 -71.21 27.48 2.74
C VAL A 11 -70.10 27.40 1.70
N PHE A 12 -69.24 26.39 1.80
CA PHE A 12 -68.36 26.03 0.70
C PHE A 12 -69.20 25.42 -0.42
N SER A 13 -69.04 25.88 -1.66
CA SER A 13 -69.58 25.15 -2.80
C SER A 13 -68.89 23.79 -2.90
N LEU A 14 -69.60 22.78 -3.44
CA LEU A 14 -69.03 21.45 -3.68
C LEU A 14 -67.70 21.54 -4.43
N ASP A 15 -67.62 22.46 -5.40
CA ASP A 15 -66.43 22.72 -6.21
C ASP A 15 -65.28 23.32 -5.40
N ALA A 16 -65.56 24.24 -4.46
CA ALA A 16 -64.56 24.80 -3.57
C ALA A 16 -64.04 23.74 -2.57
N THR A 17 -64.91 22.85 -2.11
CA THR A 17 -64.53 21.73 -1.24
C THR A 17 -63.66 20.73 -1.99
N LEU A 18 -64.01 20.39 -3.24
CA LEU A 18 -63.24 19.51 -4.10
C LEU A 18 -61.88 20.12 -4.47
N ALA A 19 -61.84 21.41 -4.81
CA ALA A 19 -60.59 22.10 -5.11
C ALA A 19 -59.64 22.13 -3.90
N LEU A 20 -60.17 22.34 -2.70
CA LEU A 20 -59.39 22.32 -1.46
C LEU A 20 -58.90 20.91 -1.14
N LEU A 21 -59.71 19.88 -1.41
CA LEU A 21 -59.35 18.47 -1.22
C LEU A 21 -58.29 18.01 -2.24
N VAL A 22 -58.40 18.39 -3.51
CA VAL A 22 -57.37 18.13 -4.53
C VAL A 22 -56.09 18.89 -4.20
N SER A 23 -56.18 20.15 -3.75
CA SER A 23 -55.00 20.92 -3.34
C SER A 23 -54.33 20.31 -2.12
N LEU A 24 -55.09 19.83 -1.13
CA LEU A 24 -54.56 19.09 0.01
C LEU A 24 -53.94 17.76 -0.42
N ILE A 25 -54.57 17.00 -1.33
CA ILE A 25 -53.99 15.76 -1.85
C ILE A 25 -52.68 16.04 -2.59
N VAL A 26 -52.63 17.10 -3.42
CA VAL A 26 -51.40 17.50 -4.11
C VAL A 26 -50.35 17.96 -3.12
N ILE A 27 -50.68 18.80 -2.13
CA ILE A 27 -49.74 19.26 -1.10
C ILE A 27 -49.26 18.10 -0.23
N VAL A 28 -50.13 17.17 0.14
CA VAL A 28 -49.78 15.95 0.91
C VAL A 28 -48.96 14.99 0.03
N SER A 29 -49.26 14.89 -1.27
CA SER A 29 -48.49 14.06 -2.20
C SER A 29 -47.11 14.66 -2.46
N VAL A 30 -47.01 15.98 -2.66
CA VAL A 30 -45.74 16.71 -2.77
C VAL A 30 -44.96 16.65 -1.45
N GLY A 31 -45.64 16.79 -0.31
CA GLY A 31 -45.06 16.61 1.02
C GLY A 31 -44.60 15.17 1.28
N ASN A 32 -45.27 14.18 0.69
CA ASN A 32 -44.85 12.78 0.71
C ASN A 32 -43.71 12.49 -0.28
N ILE A 33 -43.61 13.23 -1.40
CA ILE A 33 -42.50 13.17 -2.36
C ILE A 33 -41.26 13.95 -1.85
N GLY A 34 -41.45 14.88 -0.92
CA GLY A 34 -40.38 15.50 -0.12
C GLY A 34 -40.23 14.89 1.28
N SER A 35 -40.89 13.76 1.56
CA SER A 35 -40.73 13.09 2.86
C SER A 35 -39.39 12.38 2.93
N SER A 36 -38.84 12.21 4.13
CA SER A 36 -37.58 11.49 4.35
C SER A 36 -37.56 10.10 3.68
N THR A 37 -38.71 9.46 3.51
CA THR A 37 -38.87 8.20 2.77
C THR A 37 -38.64 8.31 1.26
N SER A 38 -39.11 9.36 0.59
CA SER A 38 -38.94 9.52 -0.87
C SER A 38 -37.62 10.19 -1.25
N THR A 39 -37.07 11.05 -0.37
CA THR A 39 -35.69 11.53 -0.49
C THR A 39 -34.73 10.35 -0.30
N TYR A 40 -35.06 9.39 0.56
CA TYR A 40 -34.28 8.17 0.72
C TYR A 40 -34.39 7.24 -0.50
N ASP A 41 -35.59 6.98 -1.03
CA ASP A 41 -35.77 6.17 -2.26
C ASP A 41 -35.01 6.73 -3.48
N GLN A 42 -34.56 7.99 -3.44
CA GLN A 42 -33.84 8.65 -4.52
C GLN A 42 -32.34 8.85 -4.26
N TYR A 43 -31.90 9.03 -3.01
CA TYR A 43 -30.51 9.37 -2.65
C TYR A 43 -29.92 8.53 -1.52
N GLY A 44 -30.72 7.66 -0.91
CA GLY A 44 -30.33 6.82 0.22
C GLY A 44 -29.14 5.93 -0.08
N HIS A 45 -29.10 5.43 -1.32
CA HIS A 45 -28.05 4.60 -1.86
C HIS A 45 -26.70 5.38 -1.93
N LEU A 46 -26.70 6.64 -2.39
CA LEU A 46 -25.52 7.51 -2.40
C LEU A 46 -25.04 7.88 -0.98
N ARG A 47 -25.97 8.09 -0.04
CA ARG A 47 -25.63 8.31 1.39
C ARG A 47 -24.93 7.07 1.96
N LEU A 48 -25.43 5.87 1.66
CA LEU A 48 -24.82 4.61 2.11
C LEU A 48 -23.43 4.40 1.49
N GLU A 49 -23.26 4.70 0.19
CA GLU A 49 -21.95 4.62 -0.48
C GLU A 49 -20.92 5.54 0.20
N ARG A 50 -21.28 6.80 0.45
CA ARG A 50 -20.41 7.76 1.12
C ARG A 50 -20.08 7.34 2.56
N CYS A 51 -21.08 6.93 3.34
CA CYS A 51 -20.85 6.44 4.70
C CYS A 51 -19.97 5.18 4.73
N ALA A 52 -20.02 4.33 3.70
CA ALA A 52 -19.18 3.15 3.62
C ALA A 52 -17.71 3.54 3.35
N ASN A 53 -17.48 4.43 2.38
CA ASN A 53 -16.14 4.95 2.09
C ASN A 53 -15.55 5.70 3.30
N ASP A 54 -16.33 6.59 3.92
CA ASP A 54 -15.90 7.35 5.10
C ASP A 54 -15.62 6.42 6.29
N GLY A 55 -16.45 5.39 6.48
CA GLY A 55 -16.27 4.39 7.55
C GLY A 55 -14.96 3.63 7.44
N LEU A 56 -14.63 3.13 6.24
CA LEU A 56 -13.34 2.48 5.98
C LEU A 56 -12.18 3.47 6.16
N GLN A 57 -12.28 4.68 5.60
CA GLN A 57 -11.23 5.68 5.70
C GLN A 57 -10.94 6.08 7.15
N VAL A 58 -11.96 6.23 8.01
CA VAL A 58 -11.76 6.57 9.42
C VAL A 58 -11.10 5.42 10.19
N LEU A 59 -11.45 4.16 9.92
CA LEU A 59 -10.75 3.01 10.52
C LEU A 59 -9.26 3.03 10.19
N GLN A 60 -8.90 3.46 8.99
CA GLN A 60 -7.52 3.53 8.56
C GLN A 60 -6.76 4.72 9.12
N LEU A 61 -7.33 5.93 9.02
CA LEU A 61 -6.69 7.14 9.56
C LEU A 61 -6.50 7.07 11.09
N SER A 62 -7.24 6.20 11.78
CA SER A 62 -7.07 5.95 13.21
C SER A 62 -6.11 4.81 13.56
N GLY A 63 -5.47 4.18 12.57
CA GLY A 63 -4.61 2.99 12.73
C GLY A 63 -5.39 1.72 13.12
N LYS A 64 -6.72 1.79 13.26
CA LYS A 64 -7.53 0.66 13.74
C LYS A 64 -7.71 -0.43 12.69
N MET A 65 -7.65 -0.08 11.41
CA MET A 65 -7.68 -1.09 10.34
C MET A 65 -6.44 -1.99 10.39
N GLU A 66 -5.26 -1.42 10.66
CA GLU A 66 -4.02 -2.19 10.85
C GLU A 66 -4.19 -3.15 12.03
N ASP A 67 -4.51 -2.65 13.24
CA ASP A 67 -4.78 -3.51 14.40
C ASP A 67 -5.74 -4.68 14.08
N ILE A 68 -6.81 -4.44 13.32
CA ILE A 68 -7.78 -5.48 12.93
C ILE A 68 -7.13 -6.51 12.00
N LEU A 69 -6.36 -6.07 11.00
CA LEU A 69 -5.66 -6.96 10.08
C LEU A 69 -4.58 -7.77 10.81
N ASP A 70 -3.87 -7.18 11.77
CA ASP A 70 -2.87 -7.85 12.61
C ASP A 70 -3.51 -9.00 13.41
N PHE A 71 -4.65 -8.73 14.06
CA PHE A 71 -5.41 -9.76 14.78
C PHE A 71 -5.99 -10.83 13.86
N VAL A 72 -6.40 -10.49 12.64
CA VAL A 72 -6.85 -11.49 11.66
C VAL A 72 -5.68 -12.33 11.13
N GLY A 73 -4.50 -11.73 10.95
CA GLY A 73 -3.28 -12.40 10.53
C GLY A 73 -2.74 -13.38 11.58
N SER A 74 -2.88 -13.04 12.86
CA SER A 74 -2.54 -13.88 14.02
C SER A 74 -3.66 -14.84 14.47
N GLU A 75 -4.72 -14.98 13.66
CA GLU A 75 -5.90 -15.82 13.95
C GLU A 75 -6.68 -15.47 15.24
N ASP A 76 -6.43 -14.31 15.86
CA ASP A 76 -7.21 -13.78 16.99
C ASP A 76 -8.48 -13.04 16.50
N TYR A 77 -9.41 -13.81 15.94
CA TYR A 77 -10.65 -13.27 15.36
C TYR A 77 -11.54 -12.57 16.38
N GLU A 78 -11.50 -12.96 17.66
CA GLU A 78 -12.34 -12.36 18.70
C GLU A 78 -11.90 -10.92 19.02
N ARG A 79 -10.58 -10.66 19.12
CA ARG A 79 -10.09 -9.29 19.29
C ARG A 79 -10.30 -8.46 18.04
N ALA A 80 -10.05 -9.02 16.86
CA ALA A 80 -10.32 -8.35 15.58
C ALA A 80 -11.78 -7.90 15.49
N GLU A 81 -12.72 -8.79 15.80
CA GLU A 81 -14.15 -8.49 15.76
C GLU A 81 -14.53 -7.39 16.77
N ASN A 82 -14.03 -7.47 18.00
CA ASN A 82 -14.35 -6.52 19.06
C ASN A 82 -13.85 -5.10 18.74
N ILE A 83 -12.63 -4.97 18.22
CA ILE A 83 -12.06 -3.67 17.83
C ILE A 83 -12.85 -3.09 16.66
N ALA A 84 -13.02 -3.88 15.59
CA ALA A 84 -13.78 -3.47 14.40
C ALA A 84 -15.18 -3.00 14.79
N ARG A 85 -15.91 -3.78 15.59
CA ARG A 85 -17.26 -3.45 16.03
C ARG A 85 -17.30 -2.19 16.89
N THR A 86 -16.38 -2.07 17.85
CA THR A 86 -16.32 -0.92 18.75
C THR A 86 -16.09 0.38 18.00
N GLN A 87 -15.20 0.37 16.99
CA GLN A 87 -14.92 1.57 16.19
C GLN A 87 -16.06 1.89 15.23
N LEU A 88 -16.59 0.89 14.53
CA LEU A 88 -17.68 1.10 13.57
C LEU A 88 -18.96 1.63 14.26
N ASN A 89 -19.28 1.15 15.46
CA ASN A 89 -20.39 1.69 16.26
C ASN A 89 -20.16 3.13 16.76
N LYS A 90 -18.91 3.62 16.79
CA LYS A 90 -18.61 5.03 17.11
C LYS A 90 -18.67 5.94 15.89
N ILE A 91 -18.27 5.41 14.74
CA ILE A 91 -18.14 6.17 13.49
C ILE A 91 -19.51 6.31 12.81
N LEU A 92 -20.30 5.24 12.82
CA LEU A 92 -21.56 5.19 12.10
C LEU A 92 -22.76 5.64 12.94
N PRO A 93 -23.69 6.40 12.34
CA PRO A 93 -25.00 6.69 12.94
C PRO A 93 -25.80 5.42 13.29
N ASP A 94 -26.57 5.48 14.39
CA ASP A 94 -27.36 4.34 14.89
C ASP A 94 -28.39 3.76 13.89
N ASP A 95 -28.87 4.57 12.94
CA ASP A 95 -29.80 4.17 11.88
C ASP A 95 -29.13 3.30 10.80
N ILE A 96 -27.80 3.34 10.70
CA ILE A 96 -27.00 2.58 9.74
C ILE A 96 -26.52 1.27 10.38
N LYS A 97 -26.70 0.16 9.66
CA LYS A 97 -26.17 -1.16 10.02
C LYS A 97 -25.09 -1.55 9.01
N TYR A 98 -24.07 -2.24 9.50
CA TYR A 98 -22.87 -2.54 8.71
C TYR A 98 -22.51 -4.03 8.73
N LYS A 99 -21.78 -4.46 7.70
CA LYS A 99 -21.07 -5.72 7.62
C LYS A 99 -19.67 -5.42 7.09
N LEU A 100 -18.64 -5.60 7.91
CA LEU A 100 -17.25 -5.60 7.47
C LEU A 100 -16.82 -7.04 7.23
N SER A 101 -16.39 -7.37 6.01
CA SER A 101 -15.92 -8.70 5.64
C SER A 101 -14.44 -8.63 5.25
N LEU A 102 -13.56 -9.42 5.86
CA LEU A 102 -12.12 -9.44 5.56
C LEU A 102 -11.72 -10.79 4.96
N GLY A 103 -10.85 -10.77 3.95
CA GLY A 103 -10.15 -11.94 3.39
C GLY A 103 -11.04 -13.13 3.08
N ASP A 104 -11.79 -13.08 1.97
CA ASP A 104 -12.72 -14.15 1.52
C ASP A 104 -13.60 -14.75 2.64
N LYS A 105 -14.09 -13.87 3.54
CA LYS A 105 -14.92 -14.16 4.72
C LYS A 105 -14.20 -14.78 5.93
N ARG A 106 -12.88 -14.65 6.03
CA ARG A 106 -12.10 -14.99 7.25
C ARG A 106 -12.66 -14.29 8.49
N LEU A 107 -13.07 -13.03 8.37
CA LEU A 107 -13.77 -12.31 9.42
C LEU A 107 -15.03 -11.64 8.86
N ASN A 108 -16.16 -11.75 9.57
CA ASN A 108 -17.37 -10.96 9.33
C ASN A 108 -17.76 -10.25 10.62
N VAL A 109 -17.82 -8.92 10.58
CA VAL A 109 -18.16 -8.10 11.75
C VAL A 109 -19.49 -7.40 11.53
N TYR A 110 -20.38 -7.54 12.51
CA TYR A 110 -21.71 -6.95 12.53
C TYR A 110 -21.86 -5.94 13.69
N PRO A 111 -22.96 -5.15 13.75
CA PRO A 111 -23.19 -4.17 14.81
C PRO A 111 -23.37 -4.78 16.20
N SER A 112 -23.75 -6.07 16.27
CA SER A 112 -23.99 -6.83 17.50
C SER A 112 -23.84 -8.33 17.27
N ASP A 113 -23.77 -9.10 18.36
CA ASP A 113 -23.71 -10.59 18.38
C ASP A 113 -25.03 -11.28 17.99
N ASP A 114 -25.88 -10.64 17.18
CA ASP A 114 -27.13 -11.28 16.75
C ASP A 114 -26.85 -12.33 15.67
N ASN A 115 -27.20 -13.59 15.94
CA ASN A 115 -26.92 -14.73 15.07
C ASN A 115 -27.67 -14.69 13.72
N ASP A 116 -28.61 -13.77 13.51
CA ASP A 116 -29.41 -13.68 12.26
C ASP A 116 -28.94 -12.56 11.30
N TRP A 117 -27.78 -11.91 11.55
CA TRP A 117 -27.33 -10.79 10.74
C TRP A 117 -27.15 -11.11 9.25
N ASP A 118 -26.62 -12.27 8.88
CA ASP A 118 -26.47 -12.67 7.46
C ASP A 118 -27.83 -12.74 6.73
N ASN A 119 -28.84 -13.25 7.41
CA ASN A 119 -30.20 -13.34 6.88
C ASN A 119 -30.85 -11.96 6.80
N LYS A 120 -30.58 -11.08 7.76
CA LYS A 120 -31.03 -9.69 7.77
C LYS A 120 -30.40 -8.92 6.61
N PHE A 121 -29.08 -8.98 6.44
CA PHE A 121 -28.37 -8.32 5.35
C PHE A 121 -28.81 -8.81 3.97
N SER A 122 -28.99 -10.12 3.79
CA SER A 122 -29.47 -10.69 2.51
C SER A 122 -30.92 -10.31 2.16
N LYS A 123 -31.72 -9.84 3.15
CA LYS A 123 -33.11 -9.39 2.98
C LYS A 123 -33.25 -7.86 2.94
N ALA A 124 -32.16 -7.10 3.09
CA ALA A 124 -32.21 -5.64 3.04
C ALA A 124 -32.69 -5.14 1.68
N SER A 125 -33.58 -4.13 1.65
CA SER A 125 -34.09 -3.57 0.40
C SER A 125 -33.04 -2.82 -0.41
N ASP A 126 -32.09 -2.19 0.28
CA ASP A 126 -30.98 -1.41 -0.26
C ASP A 126 -29.70 -1.72 0.52
N TYR A 127 -28.62 -2.00 -0.19
CA TYR A 127 -27.28 -2.13 0.37
C TYR A 127 -26.27 -1.46 -0.55
N HIS A 128 -25.21 -0.89 0.04
CA HIS A 128 -24.04 -0.43 -0.70
C HIS A 128 -22.79 -1.04 -0.10
N ALA A 129 -21.85 -1.39 -0.96
CA ALA A 129 -20.54 -1.88 -0.56
C ALA A 129 -19.47 -0.85 -0.97
N SER A 130 -18.58 -0.54 -0.04
CA SER A 130 -17.26 0.02 -0.32
C SER A 130 -16.24 -1.10 -0.18
N VAL A 131 -15.18 -1.03 -0.97
CA VAL A 131 -14.12 -2.02 -0.94
C VAL A 131 -12.78 -1.32 -1.05
N GLN A 132 -11.83 -1.92 -0.36
CA GLN A 132 -10.46 -1.48 -0.28
C GLN A 132 -9.56 -2.70 -0.37
N VAL A 133 -8.35 -2.53 -0.88
CA VAL A 133 -7.35 -3.59 -0.95
C VAL A 133 -6.21 -3.22 0.00
N SER A 134 -5.81 -4.16 0.85
CA SER A 134 -4.68 -4.00 1.74
C SER A 134 -3.77 -5.20 1.60
N VAL A 135 -2.50 -4.95 1.32
CA VAL A 135 -1.46 -5.97 1.28
C VAL A 135 -0.83 -5.99 2.66
N TYR A 136 -0.92 -7.13 3.32
CA TYR A 136 -0.36 -7.31 4.66
C TYR A 136 0.83 -8.26 4.57
N SER A 137 2.00 -7.82 5.01
CA SER A 137 3.10 -8.74 5.33
C SER A 137 2.79 -9.33 6.69
N LEU A 138 2.60 -10.65 6.72
CA LEU A 138 2.51 -11.38 7.97
C LEU A 138 3.88 -11.31 8.66
N VAL A 139 4.25 -10.24 9.37
CA VAL A 139 5.24 -10.40 10.45
C VAL A 139 4.51 -11.28 11.47
N PRO A 140 5.02 -12.46 11.82
CA PRO A 140 4.28 -13.37 12.68
C PRO A 140 4.08 -12.67 14.03
N GLY A 141 2.86 -12.76 14.55
CA GLY A 141 2.48 -12.10 15.80
C GLY A 141 3.31 -12.59 16.99
N GLY A 142 3.11 -11.98 18.16
CA GLY A 142 3.97 -12.11 19.35
C GLY A 142 4.12 -13.48 20.00
N ASP A 143 3.69 -14.56 19.34
CA ASP A 143 4.00 -15.94 19.72
C ASP A 143 5.17 -16.52 18.89
N PHE A 144 5.71 -15.81 17.89
CA PHE A 144 6.87 -16.27 17.10
C PHE A 144 8.15 -16.24 17.93
N ARG A 145 8.81 -17.38 18.05
CA ARG A 145 9.94 -17.58 18.96
C ARG A 145 11.23 -17.81 18.20
N VAL A 146 12.23 -17.00 18.51
CA VAL A 146 13.57 -17.09 17.93
C VAL A 146 14.56 -17.43 19.03
N LEU A 147 15.35 -18.48 18.83
CA LEU A 147 16.53 -18.76 19.64
C LEU A 147 17.76 -18.24 18.92
N ALA A 148 18.47 -17.29 19.52
CA ALA A 148 19.65 -16.68 18.94
C ALA A 148 20.94 -17.05 19.71
N TRP A 149 22.02 -17.24 18.98
CA TRP A 149 23.36 -17.40 19.54
C TRP A 149 24.16 -16.10 19.36
N HIS A 150 24.97 -15.74 20.34
CA HIS A 150 25.96 -14.66 20.22
C HIS A 150 27.23 -15.07 20.97
N ASP A 151 28.42 -14.68 20.51
CA ASP A 151 29.65 -15.15 21.17
C ASP A 151 30.00 -14.37 22.45
N ASN A 152 29.67 -13.08 22.54
CA ASN A 152 29.89 -12.27 23.75
C ASN A 152 28.97 -11.01 23.85
N LEU A 153 28.97 -10.35 25.01
CA LEU A 153 28.14 -9.17 25.36
C LEU A 153 28.67 -7.81 24.81
N TYR A 154 29.69 -7.85 23.96
CA TYR A 154 30.30 -6.65 23.36
C TYR A 154 30.52 -6.86 21.85
N ASP A 155 29.73 -7.77 21.30
CA ASP A 155 29.88 -8.26 19.94
C ASP A 155 28.74 -7.73 19.08
N LYS A 156 29.00 -7.52 17.80
CA LYS A 156 28.00 -7.06 16.83
C LYS A 156 26.83 -8.04 16.72
N ASP A 157 27.05 -9.31 17.08
CA ASP A 157 26.01 -10.32 17.27
C ASP A 157 24.90 -9.87 18.22
N GLU A 158 25.25 -9.33 19.41
CA GLU A 158 24.24 -8.90 20.37
C GLU A 158 23.50 -7.66 19.85
N GLU A 159 24.18 -6.77 19.14
CA GLU A 159 23.56 -5.57 18.55
C GLU A 159 22.51 -5.92 17.50
N ILE A 160 22.81 -6.85 16.57
CA ILE A 160 21.84 -7.30 15.56
C ILE A 160 20.66 -8.04 16.20
N ILE A 161 20.91 -8.90 17.20
CA ILE A 161 19.86 -9.63 17.91
C ILE A 161 18.94 -8.67 18.68
N GLU A 162 19.51 -7.70 19.38
CA GLU A 162 18.75 -6.72 20.17
C GLU A 162 17.97 -5.77 19.25
N ASN A 163 18.48 -5.44 18.06
CA ASN A 163 17.73 -4.70 17.06
C ASN A 163 16.53 -5.50 16.54
N ILE A 164 16.73 -6.79 16.20
CA ILE A 164 15.63 -7.66 15.79
C ILE A 164 14.57 -7.73 16.89
N LYS A 165 15.00 -7.92 18.14
CA LYS A 165 14.10 -7.97 19.30
C LYS A 165 13.33 -6.66 19.53
N ASN A 166 13.95 -5.51 19.29
CA ASN A 166 13.32 -4.20 19.48
C ASN A 166 12.49 -3.73 18.28
N SER A 167 12.77 -4.26 17.08
CA SER A 167 12.07 -3.92 15.84
C SER A 167 10.98 -4.92 15.45
N THR A 168 10.78 -5.98 16.24
CA THR A 168 9.75 -7.00 16.03
C THR A 168 9.01 -7.30 17.32
N ASP A 169 7.82 -7.89 17.22
CA ASP A 169 7.08 -8.42 18.37
C ASP A 169 7.50 -9.85 18.75
N TRP A 170 8.61 -10.36 18.22
CA TRP A 170 9.05 -11.74 18.41
C TRP A 170 9.55 -11.99 19.83
N ILE A 171 9.36 -13.23 20.31
CA ILE A 171 9.98 -13.71 21.54
C ILE A 171 11.39 -14.18 21.19
N VAL A 172 12.36 -13.25 21.25
CA VAL A 172 13.77 -13.53 20.98
C VAL A 172 14.50 -13.85 22.29
N GLU A 173 14.90 -15.11 22.44
CA GLU A 173 15.78 -15.58 23.52
C GLU A 173 17.19 -15.72 22.96
N SER A 174 18.19 -15.17 23.66
CA SER A 174 19.58 -15.24 23.22
C SER A 174 20.50 -15.77 24.31
N THR A 175 21.59 -16.43 23.90
CA THR A 175 22.59 -16.96 24.82
C THR A 175 23.97 -17.08 24.15
N SER A 176 25.02 -16.89 24.95
CA SER A 176 26.42 -17.17 24.61
C SER A 176 26.98 -18.41 25.28
N THR A 177 26.12 -19.16 25.98
CA THR A 177 26.50 -20.38 26.70
C THR A 177 25.96 -21.61 25.98
N GLU A 178 26.86 -22.45 25.46
CA GLU A 178 26.51 -23.63 24.66
C GLU A 178 25.57 -24.58 25.40
N SER A 179 25.84 -24.87 26.68
CA SER A 179 24.97 -25.75 27.46
C SER A 179 23.53 -25.21 27.63
N VAL A 180 23.36 -23.88 27.63
CA VAL A 180 22.03 -23.24 27.65
C VAL A 180 21.41 -23.35 26.26
N PHE A 181 22.15 -23.04 25.21
CA PHE A 181 21.69 -23.14 23.82
C PHE A 181 21.22 -24.55 23.47
N TYR A 182 22.02 -25.57 23.80
CA TYR A 182 21.68 -26.98 23.69
C TYR A 182 20.38 -27.33 24.45
N SER A 183 20.22 -26.81 25.67
CA SER A 183 19.02 -27.07 26.47
C SER A 183 17.78 -26.40 25.85
N GLU A 184 17.91 -25.17 25.37
CA GLU A 184 16.85 -24.40 24.75
C GLU A 184 16.37 -25.06 23.45
N ILE A 185 17.28 -25.32 22.51
CA ILE A 185 16.94 -25.91 21.21
C ILE A 185 16.30 -27.30 21.34
N LYS A 186 16.62 -28.04 22.41
CA LYS A 186 16.10 -29.38 22.68
C LYS A 186 14.74 -29.38 23.38
N ASN A 187 14.54 -28.48 24.35
CA ASN A 187 13.41 -28.57 25.28
C ASN A 187 12.32 -27.54 25.01
N VAL A 188 12.59 -26.51 24.22
CA VAL A 188 11.65 -25.45 23.89
C VAL A 188 11.31 -25.52 22.39
N GLU A 189 10.08 -25.14 22.09
CA GLU A 189 9.59 -25.01 20.72
C GLU A 189 9.91 -23.59 20.24
N TYR A 190 10.82 -23.52 19.28
CA TYR A 190 11.21 -22.30 18.57
C TYR A 190 10.80 -22.43 17.11
N ASP A 191 10.43 -21.31 16.50
CA ASP A 191 10.09 -21.26 15.07
C ASP A 191 11.36 -21.06 14.23
N ALA A 192 12.33 -20.33 14.76
CA ALA A 192 13.61 -20.09 14.12
C ALA A 192 14.80 -20.18 15.09
N VAL A 193 15.94 -20.60 14.55
CA VAL A 193 17.25 -20.50 15.18
C VAL A 193 18.12 -19.57 14.33
N PHE A 194 18.67 -18.54 14.96
CA PHE A 194 19.47 -17.50 14.30
C PHE A 194 20.88 -17.45 14.89
N ILE A 195 21.90 -17.66 14.05
CA ILE A 195 23.30 -17.60 14.45
C ILE A 195 24.03 -16.65 13.50
N PRO A 196 24.11 -15.35 13.85
CA PRO A 196 24.55 -14.31 12.95
C PRO A 196 26.03 -14.33 12.64
N ASP A 197 26.97 -14.69 13.54
CA ASP A 197 28.41 -14.80 13.26
C ASP A 197 29.19 -15.63 14.30
N ALA A 198 28.73 -16.84 14.65
CA ALA A 198 29.45 -17.64 15.66
C ALA A 198 30.87 -18.07 15.23
N GLU A 199 31.87 -17.60 15.96
CA GLU A 199 33.25 -18.07 16.03
C GLU A 199 33.43 -19.29 16.97
N THR A 200 32.32 -19.75 17.56
CA THR A 200 32.29 -20.92 18.45
C THR A 200 32.25 -22.24 17.68
N ASN A 201 33.16 -23.16 18.05
CA ASN A 201 33.10 -24.57 17.66
C ASN A 201 32.22 -25.34 18.65
N PHE A 202 30.98 -25.62 18.23
CA PHE A 202 30.01 -26.35 19.03
C PHE A 202 30.38 -27.82 19.15
N ASP A 203 30.06 -28.42 20.28
CA ASP A 203 30.15 -29.85 20.45
C ASP A 203 29.20 -30.60 19.50
N ASN A 204 29.58 -31.84 19.16
CA ASN A 204 28.82 -32.67 18.24
C ASN A 204 27.36 -32.87 18.68
N THR A 205 27.07 -32.85 19.99
CA THR A 205 25.71 -33.02 20.49
C THR A 205 24.84 -31.80 20.26
N THR A 206 25.41 -30.59 20.32
CA THR A 206 24.75 -29.34 19.97
C THR A 206 24.47 -29.29 18.46
N ILE A 207 25.45 -29.64 17.62
CA ILE A 207 25.24 -29.67 16.17
C ILE A 207 24.17 -30.71 15.77
N GLU A 208 24.16 -31.89 16.39
CA GLU A 208 23.10 -32.88 16.15
C GLU A 208 21.69 -32.34 16.47
N GLU A 209 21.54 -31.51 17.50
CA GLU A 209 20.24 -30.90 17.82
C GLU A 209 19.90 -29.73 16.89
N ILE A 210 20.89 -28.95 16.41
CA ILE A 210 20.68 -27.95 15.35
C ILE A 210 20.19 -28.62 14.06
N ILE A 211 20.81 -29.76 13.68
CA ILE A 211 20.38 -30.54 12.51
C ILE A 211 18.96 -31.09 12.70
N LYS A 212 18.62 -31.61 13.88
CA LYS A 212 17.24 -32.06 14.16
C LYS A 212 16.26 -30.89 14.14
N PHE A 213 16.67 -29.71 14.59
CA PHE A 213 15.84 -28.52 14.58
C PHE A 213 15.49 -28.07 13.16
N SER A 214 16.42 -28.15 12.20
CA SER A 214 16.16 -27.71 10.82
C SER A 214 15.05 -28.49 10.11
N ALA A 215 14.64 -29.65 10.63
CA ALA A 215 13.49 -30.41 10.14
C ALA A 215 12.14 -29.94 10.72
N ARG A 216 12.15 -29.09 11.75
CA ARG A 216 10.95 -28.54 12.41
C ARG A 216 10.86 -27.00 12.45
N GLY A 217 11.93 -26.27 12.13
CA GLY A 217 11.96 -24.81 12.12
C GLY A 217 12.94 -24.21 11.09
N ARG A 218 13.05 -22.88 11.09
CA ARG A 218 13.94 -22.11 10.20
C ARG A 218 15.34 -21.99 10.79
N LEU A 219 16.36 -22.47 10.09
CA LEU A 219 17.75 -22.30 10.50
C LEU A 219 18.41 -21.20 9.67
N VAL A 220 18.90 -20.15 10.32
CA VAL A 220 19.60 -19.03 9.66
C VAL A 220 21.00 -18.91 10.23
N LEU A 221 22.01 -19.14 9.39
CA LEU A 221 23.41 -19.08 9.77
C LEU A 221 24.17 -18.10 8.88
N ALA A 222 25.24 -17.52 9.41
CA ALA A 222 26.28 -16.92 8.61
C ALA A 222 27.46 -17.87 8.35
N GLY A 223 28.35 -17.43 7.46
CA GLY A 223 29.38 -18.26 6.87
C GLY A 223 30.43 -18.66 7.90
N ASP A 224 30.74 -17.76 8.83
CA ASP A 224 31.73 -18.03 9.88
C ASP A 224 31.26 -19.17 10.80
N THR A 225 29.97 -19.20 11.11
CA THR A 225 29.37 -20.29 11.90
C THR A 225 29.52 -21.64 11.22
N LEU A 226 29.20 -21.72 9.92
CA LEU A 226 29.32 -22.96 9.17
C LEU A 226 30.79 -23.38 9.00
N TRP A 227 31.68 -22.41 8.84
CA TRP A 227 33.13 -22.62 8.72
C TRP A 227 33.76 -23.17 10.01
N ASN A 228 33.42 -22.62 11.17
CA ASN A 228 33.99 -23.06 12.45
C ASN A 228 33.47 -24.43 12.91
N ASN A 229 32.39 -24.91 12.30
CA ASN A 229 31.74 -26.20 12.60
C ASN A 229 31.90 -27.21 11.44
N GLN A 230 33.09 -27.25 10.83
CA GLN A 230 33.39 -28.04 9.62
C GLN A 230 33.99 -29.45 9.86
N ASP A 231 34.05 -29.93 11.10
CA ASP A 231 34.68 -31.23 11.41
C ASP A 231 34.00 -32.41 10.69
N ASP A 232 34.79 -33.46 10.35
CA ASP A 232 34.47 -34.59 9.45
C ASP A 232 33.13 -35.32 9.67
N ASN A 233 32.45 -35.13 10.82
CA ASN A 233 31.15 -35.74 11.12
C ASN A 233 29.95 -34.83 10.82
N LEU A 234 30.16 -33.62 10.30
CA LEU A 234 29.13 -32.57 10.19
C LEU A 234 28.70 -32.24 8.75
N SER A 235 28.96 -33.15 7.79
CA SER A 235 28.47 -33.03 6.41
C SER A 235 26.95 -32.85 6.31
N GLU A 236 26.20 -33.29 7.31
CA GLU A 236 24.76 -33.09 7.40
C GLU A 236 24.37 -31.61 7.58
N LEU A 237 25.20 -30.79 8.24
CA LEU A 237 24.92 -29.36 8.40
C LEU A 237 25.02 -28.61 7.05
N TYR A 238 25.98 -29.00 6.22
CA TYR A 238 26.14 -28.51 4.85
C TYR A 238 24.93 -28.85 3.96
N ASN A 239 24.40 -30.06 4.10
CA ASN A 239 23.23 -30.50 3.35
C ASN A 239 21.98 -29.66 3.68
N ILE A 240 21.84 -29.16 4.91
CA ILE A 240 20.70 -28.28 5.27
C ILE A 240 20.65 -27.05 4.38
N PHE A 241 21.80 -26.46 4.03
CA PHE A 241 21.87 -25.29 3.16
C PHE A 241 22.05 -25.67 1.67
N GLY A 242 22.21 -26.96 1.38
CA GLY A 242 22.44 -27.46 0.03
C GLY A 242 23.75 -26.93 -0.55
N VAL A 243 24.82 -26.94 0.26
CA VAL A 243 26.13 -26.42 -0.13
C VAL A 243 27.30 -27.37 0.18
N ASN A 244 28.45 -27.14 -0.44
CA ASN A 244 29.73 -27.78 -0.10
C ASN A 244 30.81 -26.73 0.21
N ASN A 245 31.66 -26.98 1.19
CA ASN A 245 32.81 -26.12 1.50
C ASN A 245 33.92 -26.25 0.46
N ILE A 246 34.31 -25.14 -0.18
CA ILE A 246 35.44 -25.04 -1.09
C ILE A 246 36.64 -24.32 -0.43
N GLY A 247 36.41 -23.47 0.57
CA GLY A 247 37.47 -22.76 1.30
C GLY A 247 37.03 -21.38 1.80
N MET A 248 38.00 -20.54 2.13
CA MET A 248 37.82 -19.15 2.54
C MET A 248 38.69 -18.26 1.65
N ARG A 249 38.20 -17.07 1.28
CA ARG A 249 38.97 -16.05 0.56
C ARG A 249 38.84 -14.68 1.24
N PRO A 250 39.88 -13.83 1.20
CA PRO A 250 39.72 -12.43 1.57
C PRO A 250 38.66 -11.79 0.65
N HIS A 251 37.80 -10.93 1.19
CA HIS A 251 37.02 -9.99 0.37
C HIS A 251 38.00 -9.05 -0.34
N ASP A 252 37.73 -8.77 -1.61
CA ASP A 252 38.42 -7.72 -2.34
C ASP A 252 37.50 -6.50 -2.32
N SER A 253 38.04 -5.31 -2.07
CA SER A 253 37.28 -4.04 -2.00
C SER A 253 36.46 -3.71 -3.27
N GLU A 254 36.65 -4.48 -4.35
CA GLU A 254 35.87 -4.35 -5.58
C GLU A 254 34.69 -5.37 -5.68
N ASP A 255 34.56 -6.31 -4.74
CA ASP A 255 33.51 -7.34 -4.72
C ASP A 255 32.20 -6.78 -4.12
N GLU A 256 31.25 -6.41 -4.98
CA GLU A 256 29.91 -5.98 -4.57
C GLU A 256 28.94 -7.18 -4.51
N MET A 257 28.16 -7.33 -3.42
CA MET A 257 27.03 -8.26 -3.42
C MET A 257 25.88 -7.65 -4.22
N TYR A 258 25.26 -8.42 -5.11
CA TYR A 258 24.07 -8.01 -5.81
C TYR A 258 22.94 -9.04 -5.71
N ILE A 259 21.71 -8.56 -5.70
CA ILE A 259 20.52 -9.41 -5.62
C ILE A 259 20.30 -10.11 -6.97
N TRP A 260 20.20 -11.44 -6.95
CA TRP A 260 20.03 -12.24 -8.15
C TRP A 260 18.59 -12.71 -8.35
N ASN A 261 17.95 -13.15 -7.26
CA ASN A 261 16.60 -13.68 -7.27
C ASN A 261 15.64 -12.69 -6.58
N SER A 262 15.17 -11.69 -7.32
CA SER A 262 14.23 -10.68 -6.82
C SER A 262 12.78 -11.17 -6.70
N THR A 263 12.49 -12.45 -6.96
CA THR A 263 11.14 -13.00 -6.78
C THR A 263 11.02 -13.83 -5.50
N HIS A 264 12.14 -14.19 -4.88
CA HIS A 264 12.15 -14.94 -3.63
C HIS A 264 11.68 -14.07 -2.46
N PRO A 265 10.82 -14.55 -1.54
CA PRO A 265 10.29 -13.73 -0.44
C PRO A 265 11.35 -13.04 0.41
N ILE A 266 12.54 -13.62 0.60
CA ILE A 266 13.63 -12.98 1.34
C ILE A 266 14.13 -11.71 0.65
N THR A 267 14.26 -11.74 -0.67
CA THR A 267 14.91 -10.70 -1.49
C THR A 267 13.95 -9.94 -2.40
N SER A 268 12.64 -10.20 -2.31
CA SER A 268 11.62 -9.64 -3.21
C SER A 268 11.36 -8.15 -3.07
N ILE A 269 12.03 -7.53 -2.11
CA ILE A 269 12.04 -6.09 -1.94
C ILE A 269 13.11 -5.41 -2.82
N TYR A 270 14.10 -6.16 -3.27
CA TYR A 270 15.18 -5.61 -4.06
C TYR A 270 14.97 -5.93 -5.53
N ILE A 271 15.24 -4.94 -6.39
CA ILE A 271 15.33 -5.20 -7.83
C ILE A 271 16.51 -6.13 -8.12
N ARG A 272 16.37 -6.97 -9.14
CA ARG A 272 17.48 -7.80 -9.59
C ARG A 272 18.65 -6.90 -10.03
N GLY A 273 19.84 -7.16 -9.49
CA GLY A 273 21.03 -6.37 -9.70
C GLY A 273 21.24 -5.24 -8.70
N TYR A 274 20.32 -5.03 -7.74
CA TYR A 274 20.53 -4.11 -6.63
C TYR A 274 21.79 -4.51 -5.86
N ASN A 275 22.69 -3.55 -5.65
CA ASN A 275 23.93 -3.74 -4.93
C ASN A 275 23.69 -3.53 -3.44
N VAL A 276 24.21 -4.46 -2.62
CA VAL A 276 24.23 -4.36 -1.16
C VAL A 276 25.70 -4.33 -0.75
N ASN A 277 26.13 -3.22 -0.16
CA ASN A 277 27.53 -2.99 0.14
C ASN A 277 27.99 -3.81 1.35
N TYR A 278 29.20 -4.33 1.27
CA TYR A 278 29.83 -5.15 2.31
C TYR A 278 31.20 -4.54 2.67
N PRO A 279 31.62 -4.57 3.94
CA PRO A 279 32.87 -3.95 4.37
C PRO A 279 34.11 -4.62 3.74
N ASP A 280 35.11 -3.80 3.39
CA ASP A 280 36.27 -4.22 2.59
C ASP A 280 37.26 -5.12 3.37
N ASP A 281 37.22 -5.06 4.71
CA ASP A 281 38.20 -5.74 5.60
C ASP A 281 37.75 -7.14 6.06
N GLU A 282 36.61 -7.65 5.59
CA GLU A 282 36.01 -8.89 6.08
C GLU A 282 36.26 -10.11 5.18
N ASN A 283 36.19 -11.33 5.72
CA ASN A 283 36.36 -12.54 4.90
C ASN A 283 35.05 -12.96 4.21
N LEU A 284 35.18 -13.48 2.98
CA LEU A 284 34.13 -14.24 2.32
C LEU A 284 34.38 -15.73 2.46
N PHE A 285 33.33 -16.48 2.78
CA PHE A 285 33.39 -17.94 2.78
C PHE A 285 33.07 -18.44 1.38
N HIS A 286 33.64 -19.58 0.96
CA HIS A 286 33.41 -20.13 -0.38
C HIS A 286 32.61 -21.43 -0.26
N TYR A 287 31.30 -21.31 -0.46
CA TYR A 287 30.38 -22.45 -0.52
C TYR A 287 29.86 -22.64 -1.95
N ASP A 288 30.01 -23.84 -2.50
CA ASP A 288 29.36 -24.21 -3.77
C ASP A 288 27.92 -24.60 -3.50
N ILE A 289 27.01 -24.22 -4.39
CA ILE A 289 25.62 -24.68 -4.31
C ILE A 289 25.51 -26.07 -4.93
N THR A 290 25.06 -27.05 -4.15
CA THR A 290 24.67 -28.37 -4.66
C THR A 290 23.18 -28.46 -4.93
N GLU A 291 22.37 -28.07 -3.96
CA GLU A 291 20.91 -28.27 -3.93
C GLU A 291 20.16 -26.97 -3.52
N GLY A 292 20.86 -26.00 -2.92
CA GLY A 292 20.30 -24.71 -2.55
C GLY A 292 20.02 -23.77 -3.75
N THR A 293 19.45 -22.61 -3.44
CA THR A 293 19.18 -21.52 -4.38
C THR A 293 19.91 -20.26 -3.94
N GLY A 294 20.82 -19.76 -4.78
CA GLY A 294 21.49 -18.47 -4.56
C GLY A 294 20.53 -17.31 -4.79
N LEU A 295 20.21 -16.57 -3.72
CA LEU A 295 19.34 -15.39 -3.76
C LEU A 295 20.09 -14.12 -4.15
N SER A 296 21.36 -14.03 -3.78
CA SER A 296 22.29 -12.95 -4.13
C SER A 296 23.67 -13.54 -4.46
N HIS A 297 24.50 -12.80 -5.18
CA HIS A 297 25.83 -13.23 -5.62
C HIS A 297 26.83 -12.08 -5.50
N TRP A 298 28.10 -12.42 -5.29
CA TRP A 298 29.23 -11.48 -5.34
C TRP A 298 29.64 -11.24 -6.79
N ARG A 299 29.87 -9.98 -7.16
CA ARG A 299 30.38 -9.60 -8.48
C ARG A 299 31.89 -9.77 -8.52
N GLU A 300 32.39 -10.79 -9.20
CA GLU A 300 33.84 -10.96 -9.38
C GLU A 300 34.35 -10.02 -10.48
N THR A 301 35.19 -9.04 -10.12
CA THR A 301 35.76 -8.06 -11.06
C THR A 301 36.70 -8.69 -12.11
N SER A 302 37.15 -9.92 -11.89
CA SER A 302 38.12 -10.60 -12.76
C SER A 302 37.53 -11.46 -13.88
N THR A 303 36.21 -11.58 -14.02
CA THR A 303 35.57 -12.35 -15.11
C THR A 303 35.06 -11.48 -16.26
N PRO A 304 35.70 -11.52 -17.45
CA PRO A 304 35.23 -10.81 -18.63
C PRO A 304 34.14 -11.62 -19.34
N SER A 305 32.87 -11.32 -19.02
CA SER A 305 31.63 -11.58 -19.78
C SER A 305 30.53 -12.09 -18.86
N GLY A 306 29.40 -11.38 -18.83
CA GLY A 306 28.27 -11.60 -17.91
C GLY A 306 27.46 -12.87 -18.14
N SER A 307 28.11 -14.04 -18.09
CA SER A 307 27.44 -15.35 -18.09
C SER A 307 27.82 -16.27 -16.93
N ASP A 308 28.87 -15.97 -16.17
CA ASP A 308 29.23 -16.78 -15.00
C ASP A 308 28.55 -16.18 -13.75
N LYS A 309 27.74 -17.02 -13.08
CA LYS A 309 27.20 -16.70 -11.76
C LYS A 309 28.39 -16.53 -10.82
N GLY A 310 28.54 -15.35 -10.22
CA GLY A 310 29.56 -15.13 -9.20
C GLY A 310 29.35 -16.02 -7.97
N LEU A 311 30.18 -15.86 -6.95
CA LEU A 311 30.03 -16.62 -5.71
C LEU A 311 28.67 -16.31 -5.06
N PRO A 312 27.82 -17.29 -4.72
CA PRO A 312 26.56 -17.01 -4.05
C PRO A 312 26.80 -16.40 -2.67
N ALA A 313 26.08 -15.32 -2.37
CA ALA A 313 26.23 -14.55 -1.16
C ALA A 313 25.14 -14.91 -0.13
N ILE A 314 23.88 -15.01 -0.55
CA ILE A 314 22.78 -15.53 0.29
C ILE A 314 22.24 -16.78 -0.39
N ILE A 315 22.14 -17.86 0.37
CA ILE A 315 21.71 -19.17 -0.12
C ILE A 315 20.49 -19.62 0.67
N PHE A 316 19.48 -20.09 -0.04
CA PHE A 316 18.24 -20.61 0.53
C PHE A 316 18.04 -22.06 0.11
N ASN A 317 17.69 -22.93 1.06
CA ASN A 317 17.33 -24.31 0.76
C ASN A 317 15.98 -24.65 1.41
N ASP A 318 15.09 -25.26 0.61
CA ASP A 318 13.69 -25.58 0.95
C ASP A 318 13.35 -27.06 0.73
N GLU A 319 14.35 -27.94 0.59
CA GLU A 319 14.13 -29.35 0.24
C GLU A 319 13.30 -30.18 1.25
N ASN A 320 12.85 -29.61 2.36
CA ASN A 320 11.78 -30.23 3.14
C ASN A 320 10.42 -29.74 2.60
N GLU A 321 9.79 -30.50 1.71
CA GLU A 321 8.43 -30.27 1.15
C GLU A 321 7.27 -30.26 2.19
N SER A 322 7.58 -30.10 3.48
CA SER A 322 6.62 -29.82 4.54
C SER A 322 6.97 -28.47 5.16
N ASP A 323 5.97 -27.65 5.50
CA ASP A 323 6.01 -26.31 6.12
C ASP A 323 6.85 -26.18 7.43
N SER A 324 7.88 -26.99 7.65
CA SER A 324 8.58 -27.12 8.91
C SER A 324 10.10 -27.25 8.77
N GLY A 325 10.78 -26.96 7.66
CA GLY A 325 12.25 -26.99 7.71
C GLY A 325 12.98 -26.36 6.56
N SER A 326 13.68 -25.25 6.77
CA SER A 326 14.52 -24.67 5.73
C SER A 326 15.74 -23.95 6.28
N GLY A 327 16.78 -23.87 5.45
CA GLY A 327 18.05 -23.23 5.76
C GLY A 327 18.27 -21.95 4.96
N VAL A 328 18.69 -20.88 5.64
CA VAL A 328 19.27 -19.67 5.01
C VAL A 328 20.73 -19.55 5.44
N LEU A 329 21.63 -19.43 4.48
CA LEU A 329 23.06 -19.21 4.73
C LEU A 329 23.47 -17.85 4.14
N PHE A 330 24.05 -17.00 4.99
CA PHE A 330 24.78 -15.81 4.57
C PHE A 330 26.24 -16.20 4.42
N ASN A 331 26.77 -16.20 3.20
CA ASN A 331 28.12 -16.63 2.88
C ASN A 331 29.19 -15.55 3.18
N MET A 332 29.10 -14.96 4.36
CA MET A 332 29.88 -13.80 4.83
C MET A 332 29.72 -13.67 6.35
N LYS A 333 30.28 -12.61 6.94
CA LYS A 333 30.01 -12.23 8.33
C LYS A 333 28.81 -11.26 8.43
N LEU A 334 27.64 -11.73 8.87
CA LEU A 334 26.39 -10.97 8.80
C LEU A 334 26.30 -9.84 9.85
N ALA A 335 26.61 -10.12 11.11
CA ALA A 335 26.61 -9.11 12.17
C ALA A 335 27.68 -8.05 11.91
N GLU A 336 28.85 -8.47 11.45
CA GLU A 336 29.95 -7.56 11.08
C GLU A 336 29.53 -6.58 9.98
N ALA A 337 28.84 -7.08 8.95
CA ALA A 337 28.26 -6.26 7.88
C ALA A 337 27.19 -5.29 8.41
N ALA A 338 26.21 -5.78 9.15
CA ALA A 338 25.08 -4.99 9.62
C ALA A 338 25.48 -3.82 10.55
N TYR A 339 26.64 -3.91 11.20
CA TYR A 339 27.14 -2.91 12.14
C TYR A 339 28.52 -2.35 11.81
N SER A 340 28.97 -2.47 10.55
CA SER A 340 30.22 -1.86 10.11
C SER A 340 30.17 -0.33 10.21
N SER A 341 31.27 0.28 10.65
CA SER A 341 31.41 1.75 10.63
C SER A 341 31.58 2.33 9.22
N GLU A 342 31.88 1.48 8.24
CA GLU A 342 32.12 1.86 6.85
C GLU A 342 30.83 2.05 6.05
N LEU A 343 29.74 1.42 6.51
CA LEU A 343 28.44 1.50 5.88
C LEU A 343 27.64 2.71 6.39
N ASP A 344 26.83 3.28 5.51
CA ASP A 344 25.86 4.32 5.83
C ASP A 344 24.62 3.74 6.56
N THR A 345 23.58 4.58 6.75
CA THR A 345 22.38 4.13 7.48
C THR A 345 21.52 3.19 6.64
N GLN A 346 21.39 3.45 5.35
CA GLN A 346 20.54 2.67 4.44
C GLN A 346 21.14 1.28 4.21
N GLU A 347 22.45 1.21 4.01
CA GLU A 347 23.18 -0.05 3.80
C GLU A 347 23.08 -0.98 5.02
N LYS A 348 23.07 -0.43 6.24
CA LYS A 348 22.84 -1.20 7.46
C LYS A 348 21.40 -1.68 7.58
N GLU A 349 20.44 -0.86 7.19
CA GLU A 349 19.04 -1.25 7.14
C GLU A 349 18.78 -2.37 6.12
N ASP A 350 19.52 -2.40 5.02
CA ASP A 350 19.45 -3.50 4.04
C ASP A 350 19.88 -4.84 4.65
N TRP A 351 21.02 -4.87 5.35
CA TRP A 351 21.47 -6.07 6.07
C TRP A 351 20.48 -6.51 7.14
N MET A 352 19.96 -5.56 7.92
CA MET A 352 18.95 -5.82 8.95
C MET A 352 17.67 -6.40 8.34
N THR A 353 17.26 -5.88 7.18
CA THR A 353 16.05 -6.33 6.49
C THR A 353 16.24 -7.73 5.91
N LEU A 354 17.38 -7.99 5.28
CA LEU A 354 17.73 -9.34 4.79
C LEU A 354 17.78 -10.36 5.94
N ALA A 355 18.33 -9.99 7.11
CA ALA A 355 18.38 -10.84 8.29
C ALA A 355 16.96 -11.17 8.80
N LYS A 356 16.12 -10.15 9.04
CA LYS A 356 14.72 -10.33 9.48
C LYS A 356 13.92 -11.21 8.51
N ARG A 357 14.03 -10.96 7.21
CA ARG A 357 13.33 -11.74 6.19
C ARG A 357 13.86 -13.17 6.06
N SER A 358 15.12 -13.40 6.39
CA SER A 358 15.69 -14.75 6.44
C SER A 358 15.21 -15.55 7.64
N ILE A 359 15.08 -14.90 8.81
CA ILE A 359 14.50 -15.50 10.02
C ILE A 359 13.03 -15.84 9.78
N TYR A 360 12.30 -14.95 9.12
CA TYR A 360 10.93 -15.18 8.74
C TYR A 360 10.60 -14.57 7.37
N CYS A 361 10.16 -15.43 6.46
CA CYS A 361 9.43 -15.00 5.27
C CYS A 361 8.31 -16.00 4.97
N THR A 362 7.06 -15.54 5.02
CA THR A 362 5.99 -16.23 4.30
C THR A 362 5.92 -15.64 2.91
N GLY A 363 6.16 -16.43 1.87
CA GLY A 363 5.84 -16.06 0.48
C GLY A 363 4.33 -15.88 0.21
N LYS A 364 3.53 -15.65 1.26
CA LYS A 364 2.10 -15.40 1.23
C LYS A 364 1.88 -13.99 1.73
N TYR A 365 1.90 -13.02 0.83
CA TYR A 365 1.17 -11.79 1.06
C TYR A 365 -0.31 -12.18 1.21
N LEU A 366 -0.90 -11.89 2.35
CA LEU A 366 -2.35 -12.01 2.46
C LEU A 366 -2.93 -10.72 1.88
N GLU A 367 -3.47 -10.82 0.67
CA GLU A 367 -4.37 -9.81 0.15
C GLU A 367 -5.65 -9.83 0.99
N PHE A 368 -5.80 -8.85 1.87
CA PHE A 368 -7.08 -8.59 2.50
C PHE A 368 -7.87 -7.64 1.62
N VAL A 369 -9.02 -8.11 1.18
CA VAL A 369 -10.01 -7.28 0.50
C VAL A 369 -11.15 -7.00 1.50
N PRO A 370 -11.04 -5.97 2.37
CA PRO A 370 -12.14 -5.51 3.19
C PRO A 370 -13.32 -5.07 2.33
N VAL A 371 -14.41 -5.84 2.40
CA VAL A 371 -15.70 -5.46 1.83
C VAL A 371 -16.57 -4.91 2.95
N PHE A 372 -16.87 -3.61 2.89
CA PHE A 372 -17.70 -2.92 3.87
C PHE A 372 -19.07 -2.61 3.30
N SER A 373 -20.09 -3.30 3.80
CA SER A 373 -21.48 -3.17 3.32
C SER A 373 -22.37 -2.46 4.34
N LEU A 374 -23.17 -1.49 3.90
CA LEU A 374 -24.11 -0.75 4.74
C LEU A 374 -25.57 -0.94 4.30
N CYS A 375 -26.48 -0.97 5.26
CA CYS A 375 -27.94 -0.91 5.05
C CYS A 375 -28.62 -0.07 6.13
N LEU A 376 -29.85 0.38 5.88
CA LEU A 376 -30.61 1.23 6.82
C LEU A 376 -31.69 0.47 7.59
N ALA A 377 -31.82 0.81 8.87
CA ALA A 377 -32.83 0.28 9.77
C ALA A 377 -33.90 1.34 10.11
N ARG A 378 -35.14 0.90 10.35
CA ARG A 378 -36.20 1.75 10.91
C ARG A 378 -35.92 2.07 12.38
N PRO A 379 -36.54 3.14 12.93
CA PRO A 379 -36.59 3.35 14.38
C PRO A 379 -37.20 2.11 15.05
N GLY A 380 -36.38 1.32 15.75
CA GLY A 380 -36.75 0.01 16.32
C GLY A 380 -35.90 -1.19 15.86
N GLY A 381 -34.95 -1.01 14.93
CA GLY A 381 -33.96 -2.03 14.58
C GLY A 381 -34.34 -3.03 13.47
N GLU A 382 -35.53 -2.90 12.88
CA GLU A 382 -35.96 -3.70 11.72
C GLU A 382 -35.53 -3.06 10.40
N LEU A 383 -35.01 -3.86 9.47
CA LEU A 383 -34.59 -3.42 8.13
C LEU A 383 -35.78 -3.02 7.24
N MET A 384 -35.59 -2.03 6.35
CA MET A 384 -36.63 -1.63 5.40
C MET A 384 -36.88 -2.72 4.33
N LEU A 385 -38.16 -2.99 4.05
CA LEU A 385 -38.63 -3.94 3.04
C LEU A 385 -39.35 -3.18 1.90
N ARG A 386 -39.27 -3.73 0.68
CA ARG A 386 -39.90 -3.17 -0.56
C ARG A 386 -41.41 -2.96 -0.39
N LYS A 387 -41.92 -1.83 -0.88
CA LYS A 387 -43.36 -1.53 -0.95
C LYS A 387 -43.92 -1.63 -2.38
N ASP A 388 -45.07 -2.29 -2.49
CA ASP A 388 -45.89 -2.36 -3.70
C ASP A 388 -46.60 -1.03 -4.00
N GLN A 389 -46.52 -0.57 -5.26
CA GLN A 389 -47.22 0.63 -5.75
C GLN A 389 -48.68 0.33 -6.15
N ARG A 390 -49.60 1.27 -5.90
CA ARG A 390 -50.98 1.25 -6.42
C ARG A 390 -51.34 2.61 -7.06
N GLY A 391 -51.94 2.56 -8.25
CA GLY A 391 -52.32 3.73 -9.05
C GLY A 391 -53.76 4.23 -8.85
N LEU A 392 -54.05 5.43 -9.37
CA LEU A 392 -55.32 6.15 -9.30
C LEU A 392 -55.71 6.72 -10.69
N VAL A 393 -57.02 6.80 -10.98
CA VAL A 393 -57.60 7.30 -12.25
C VAL A 393 -58.41 8.59 -11.99
N LEU A 394 -58.29 9.59 -12.85
CA LEU A 394 -58.89 10.94 -12.70
C LEU A 394 -59.70 11.40 -13.94
N SER A 395 -60.69 12.28 -13.74
CA SER A 395 -61.61 12.82 -14.77
C SER A 395 -61.39 14.31 -15.11
N GLY A 396 -62.00 14.80 -16.20
CA GLY A 396 -61.57 15.98 -16.98
C GLY A 396 -61.58 17.39 -16.36
N ILE A 397 -62.30 17.69 -15.27
CA ILE A 397 -62.19 19.01 -14.59
C ILE A 397 -60.95 19.07 -13.69
N THR A 398 -60.44 17.91 -13.28
CA THR A 398 -59.17 17.79 -12.56
C THR A 398 -58.03 18.39 -13.39
N LEU A 399 -58.07 18.30 -14.73
CA LEU A 399 -57.02 18.75 -15.64
C LEU A 399 -56.69 20.26 -15.55
N LEU A 400 -57.68 21.11 -15.23
CA LEU A 400 -57.50 22.56 -15.12
C LEU A 400 -56.84 23.00 -13.80
N LEU A 401 -57.07 22.26 -12.71
CA LEU A 401 -56.40 22.46 -11.42
C LEU A 401 -55.10 21.64 -11.30
N VAL A 402 -54.98 20.58 -12.09
CA VAL A 402 -53.79 19.75 -12.25
C VAL A 402 -52.71 20.50 -13.00
N LEU A 403 -53.00 21.51 -13.83
CA LEU A 403 -51.97 22.27 -14.56
C LEU A 403 -50.99 23.03 -13.65
N PRO A 404 -51.43 23.88 -12.69
CA PRO A 404 -50.53 24.50 -11.72
C PRO A 404 -49.85 23.48 -10.80
N ALA A 405 -50.57 22.42 -10.41
CA ALA A 405 -50.03 21.32 -9.61
C ALA A 405 -48.97 20.50 -10.37
N LEU A 406 -49.15 20.27 -11.67
CA LEU A 406 -48.20 19.64 -12.58
C LEU A 406 -47.02 20.57 -12.82
N LEU A 407 -47.22 21.88 -12.91
CA LEU A 407 -46.13 22.83 -13.07
C LEU A 407 -45.25 22.83 -11.82
N ILE A 408 -45.86 22.92 -10.63
CA ILE A 408 -45.14 22.82 -9.35
C ILE A 408 -44.47 21.45 -9.22
N SER A 409 -45.19 20.37 -9.51
CA SER A 409 -44.63 19.01 -9.46
C SER A 409 -43.50 18.82 -10.49
N ALA A 410 -43.60 19.40 -11.69
CA ALA A 410 -42.57 19.32 -12.72
C ALA A 410 -41.34 20.16 -12.35
N SER A 411 -41.52 21.34 -11.76
CA SER A 411 -40.42 22.14 -11.22
C SER A 411 -39.73 21.41 -10.07
N PHE A 412 -40.47 20.79 -9.15
CA PHE A 412 -39.90 19.94 -8.10
C PHE A 412 -39.18 18.72 -8.68
N LEU A 413 -39.78 18.00 -9.64
CA LEU A 413 -39.14 16.87 -10.31
C LEU A 413 -37.87 17.28 -11.06
N THR A 414 -37.82 18.51 -11.59
CA THR A 414 -36.63 19.05 -12.26
C THR A 414 -35.55 19.42 -11.24
N VAL A 415 -35.90 20.11 -10.15
CA VAL A 415 -34.96 20.39 -9.04
C VAL A 415 -34.44 19.08 -8.42
N MET A 416 -35.30 18.07 -8.28
CA MET A 416 -34.93 16.74 -7.81
C MET A 416 -34.10 15.98 -8.84
N LYS A 417 -34.37 16.12 -10.14
CA LYS A 417 -33.53 15.53 -11.19
C LYS A 417 -32.15 16.16 -11.20
N THR A 418 -32.06 17.49 -11.14
CA THR A 418 -30.79 18.22 -11.09
C THR A 418 -30.03 17.96 -9.79
N GLY A 419 -30.71 17.85 -8.65
CA GLY A 419 -30.10 17.40 -7.39
C GLY A 419 -29.61 15.95 -7.44
N GLY A 420 -30.35 15.08 -8.15
CA GLY A 420 -30.03 13.67 -8.42
C GLY A 420 -28.77 13.53 -9.23
N GLU A 421 -28.71 14.27 -10.33
CA GLU A 421 -27.55 14.36 -11.21
C GLU A 421 -26.33 14.90 -10.46
N ALA A 422 -26.47 15.99 -9.70
CA ALA A 422 -25.37 16.54 -8.91
C ALA A 422 -24.85 15.56 -7.84
N SER A 423 -25.75 14.88 -7.13
CA SER A 423 -25.37 13.90 -6.10
C SER A 423 -24.76 12.64 -6.72
N SER A 424 -25.25 12.20 -7.88
CA SER A 424 -24.68 11.07 -8.62
C SER A 424 -23.29 11.39 -9.15
N VAL A 425 -23.08 12.59 -9.69
CA VAL A 425 -21.75 13.05 -10.14
C VAL A 425 -20.80 13.16 -8.95
N GLN A 426 -21.26 13.69 -7.81
CA GLN A 426 -20.46 13.74 -6.60
C GLN A 426 -20.08 12.34 -6.11
N SER A 427 -21.00 11.37 -6.09
CA SER A 427 -20.68 10.00 -5.66
C SER A 427 -19.65 9.32 -6.57
N ILE A 428 -19.80 9.51 -7.90
CA ILE A 428 -18.81 9.00 -8.87
C ILE A 428 -17.44 9.67 -8.65
N SER A 429 -17.42 10.97 -8.42
CA SER A 429 -16.20 11.73 -8.11
C SER A 429 -15.54 11.26 -6.81
N ASP A 430 -16.33 11.09 -5.75
CA ASP A 430 -15.87 10.62 -4.45
C ASP A 430 -15.28 9.22 -4.57
N LYS A 431 -15.97 8.30 -5.27
CA LYS A 431 -15.48 6.95 -5.54
C LYS A 431 -14.14 6.93 -6.27
N VAL A 432 -14.03 7.66 -7.38
CA VAL A 432 -12.78 7.79 -8.15
C VAL A 432 -11.66 8.37 -7.28
N CYS A 433 -11.96 9.38 -6.45
CA CYS A 433 -10.98 9.98 -5.55
C CYS A 433 -10.55 9.04 -4.41
N TYR A 434 -11.48 8.33 -3.78
CA TYR A 434 -11.17 7.37 -2.71
C TYR A 434 -10.34 6.22 -3.24
N THR A 435 -10.69 5.65 -4.40
CA THR A 435 -9.88 4.61 -5.06
C THR A 435 -8.47 5.12 -5.38
N GLY A 436 -8.32 6.36 -5.84
CA GLY A 436 -7.01 6.96 -6.10
C GLY A 436 -6.13 7.12 -4.88
N ARG A 437 -6.69 7.65 -3.80
CA ARG A 437 -5.96 7.79 -2.53
C ARG A 437 -5.59 6.45 -1.94
N ASP A 438 -6.45 5.44 -2.12
CA ASP A 438 -6.21 4.08 -1.64
C ASP A 438 -5.04 3.43 -2.37
N ILE A 439 -5.06 3.49 -3.70
CA ILE A 439 -3.98 3.00 -4.55
C ILE A 439 -2.67 3.73 -4.26
N GLU A 440 -2.69 5.07 -4.13
CA GLU A 440 -1.51 5.84 -3.73
C GLU A 440 -0.92 5.35 -2.40
N ARG A 441 -1.76 5.24 -1.36
CA ARG A 441 -1.29 4.81 -0.04
C ARG A 441 -0.73 3.39 -0.09
N MET A 442 -1.41 2.49 -0.80
CA MET A 442 -0.97 1.12 -0.93
C MET A 442 0.35 1.02 -1.70
N ILE A 443 0.53 1.79 -2.78
CA ILE A 443 1.81 1.90 -3.50
C ILE A 443 2.94 2.38 -2.57
N LYS A 444 2.69 3.43 -1.78
CA LYS A 444 3.67 3.91 -0.79
C LYS A 444 3.97 2.86 0.26
N HIS A 445 2.94 2.23 0.82
CA HIS A 445 3.12 1.17 1.82
C HIS A 445 3.90 -0.02 1.27
N LEU A 446 3.62 -0.45 0.03
CA LEU A 446 4.41 -1.48 -0.64
C LEU A 446 5.87 -1.03 -0.77
N SER A 447 6.11 0.23 -1.15
CA SER A 447 7.44 0.83 -1.20
C SER A 447 8.15 0.85 0.16
N ASP A 448 7.47 1.29 1.22
CA ASP A 448 7.98 1.34 2.59
C ASP A 448 8.33 -0.07 3.12
N MET A 449 7.61 -1.08 2.65
CA MET A 449 7.89 -2.49 2.91
C MET A 449 9.00 -3.05 2.01
N GLY A 450 9.58 -2.20 1.17
CA GLY A 450 10.58 -2.49 0.15
C GLY A 450 10.03 -3.20 -1.09
N ILE A 451 8.75 -3.53 -1.21
CA ILE A 451 8.22 -4.35 -2.31
C ILE A 451 8.43 -3.65 -3.67
N THR A 452 9.10 -4.35 -4.59
CA THR A 452 9.33 -3.83 -5.95
C THR A 452 8.01 -3.70 -6.72
N LEU A 453 7.71 -2.49 -7.22
CA LEU A 453 6.54 -2.19 -8.03
C LEU A 453 6.80 -2.40 -9.52
N ASP A 454 7.05 -3.64 -9.92
CA ASP A 454 7.23 -4.01 -11.33
C ASP A 454 5.90 -4.02 -12.12
N GLU A 455 6.00 -4.17 -13.44
CA GLU A 455 4.82 -4.16 -14.32
C GLU A 455 3.77 -5.22 -13.94
N GLU A 456 4.20 -6.38 -13.44
CA GLU A 456 3.30 -7.46 -13.03
C GLU A 456 2.56 -7.13 -11.74
N THR A 457 3.28 -6.64 -10.73
CA THR A 457 2.73 -6.22 -9.44
C THR A 457 1.73 -5.08 -9.64
N VAL A 458 2.13 -4.07 -10.40
CA VAL A 458 1.31 -2.90 -10.72
C VAL A 458 0.06 -3.28 -11.53
N LYS A 459 0.19 -4.24 -12.45
CA LYS A 459 -0.95 -4.78 -13.19
C LYS A 459 -1.91 -5.57 -12.29
N ASN A 460 -1.40 -6.43 -11.40
CA ASN A 460 -2.21 -7.20 -10.46
C ASN A 460 -3.02 -6.27 -9.53
N ILE A 461 -2.37 -5.21 -9.04
CA ILE A 461 -3.04 -4.15 -8.27
C ILE A 461 -4.18 -3.55 -9.10
N SER A 462 -3.87 -3.10 -10.32
CA SER A 462 -4.85 -2.46 -11.20
C SER A 462 -6.06 -3.37 -11.44
N GLU A 463 -5.83 -4.61 -11.88
CA GLU A 463 -6.87 -5.60 -12.15
C GLU A 463 -7.71 -5.92 -10.90
N ASN A 464 -7.09 -5.96 -9.73
CA ASN A 464 -7.79 -6.14 -8.46
C ASN A 464 -8.75 -4.98 -8.16
N TYR A 465 -8.28 -3.73 -8.27
CA TYR A 465 -9.15 -2.57 -8.06
C TYR A 465 -10.23 -2.45 -9.13
N GLU A 466 -9.93 -2.73 -10.40
CA GLU A 466 -10.93 -2.70 -11.48
C GLU A 466 -12.04 -3.73 -11.24
N ARG A 467 -11.67 -4.98 -10.92
CA ARG A 467 -12.60 -6.07 -10.64
C ARG A 467 -13.55 -5.73 -9.49
N VAL A 468 -13.04 -5.05 -8.48
CA VAL A 468 -13.71 -4.88 -7.20
C VAL A 468 -14.50 -3.58 -7.12
N THR A 469 -13.96 -2.49 -7.66
CA THR A 469 -14.60 -1.17 -7.62
C THR A 469 -15.39 -0.87 -8.89
N GLY A 470 -15.09 -1.52 -10.02
CA GLY A 470 -15.72 -1.25 -11.31
C GLY A 470 -15.34 0.09 -11.95
N VAL A 471 -14.31 0.78 -11.44
CA VAL A 471 -13.65 1.89 -12.14
C VAL A 471 -12.53 1.34 -13.00
N SER A 472 -12.09 2.08 -14.02
CA SER A 472 -10.88 1.74 -14.76
C SER A 472 -9.67 2.31 -14.02
N VAL A 473 -8.64 1.47 -13.87
CA VAL A 473 -7.42 1.77 -13.12
C VAL A 473 -6.24 1.46 -14.03
N GLU A 474 -5.45 2.50 -14.31
CA GLU A 474 -4.22 2.41 -15.06
C GLU A 474 -3.10 2.89 -14.15
N ILE A 475 -2.19 2.00 -13.79
CA ILE A 475 -0.99 2.34 -13.03
C ILE A 475 0.20 2.06 -13.94
N GLY A 476 1.04 3.07 -14.15
CA GLY A 476 2.18 3.01 -15.05
C GLY A 476 3.49 3.37 -14.36
N THR A 477 4.55 2.63 -14.67
CA THR A 477 5.93 2.86 -14.24
C THR A 477 6.68 3.59 -15.34
N GLY A 478 6.52 4.92 -15.47
CA GLY A 478 6.81 5.55 -16.78
C GLY A 478 7.38 6.95 -16.80
N VAL A 479 7.64 7.59 -15.65
CA VAL A 479 8.20 8.93 -15.60
C VAL A 479 9.25 9.01 -14.50
N TYR A 480 10.21 9.91 -14.65
CA TYR A 480 11.35 10.04 -13.76
C TYR A 480 11.13 11.16 -12.76
N ASP A 481 11.67 10.99 -11.57
CA ASP A 481 11.66 12.02 -10.52
C ASP A 481 12.64 13.13 -10.93
N ILE A 482 12.13 14.17 -11.60
CA ILE A 482 12.86 15.38 -11.97
C ILE A 482 12.16 16.63 -11.45
N TRP A 483 12.87 17.45 -10.68
CA TRP A 483 12.35 18.68 -10.10
C TRP A 483 13.34 19.82 -10.25
N GLU A 484 12.84 21.04 -10.13
CA GLU A 484 13.69 22.23 -10.12
C GLU A 484 13.59 22.99 -8.79
N ASN A 485 14.64 23.72 -8.47
CA ASN A 485 14.67 24.63 -7.33
C ASN A 485 14.87 26.06 -7.86
N VAL A 486 13.83 26.88 -7.78
CA VAL A 486 13.86 28.24 -8.34
C VAL A 486 14.37 29.21 -7.28
N HIS A 487 15.28 30.10 -7.66
CA HIS A 487 15.79 31.16 -6.79
C HIS A 487 16.03 32.48 -7.54
N GLU A 488 15.86 33.61 -6.84
CA GLU A 488 15.94 34.96 -7.43
C GLU A 488 17.38 35.42 -7.68
N SER A 489 18.34 34.84 -6.96
CA SER A 489 19.77 35.01 -7.13
C SER A 489 20.49 33.82 -6.47
N PRO A 490 21.71 33.48 -6.92
CA PRO A 490 22.47 32.38 -6.32
C PRO A 490 22.60 32.54 -4.79
N GLY A 491 21.99 31.62 -4.04
CA GLY A 491 22.00 31.59 -2.57
C GLY A 491 20.84 32.30 -1.85
N ASP A 492 19.80 32.75 -2.56
CA ASP A 492 18.56 33.29 -1.97
C ASP A 492 17.56 32.19 -1.57
N ASP A 493 16.45 32.58 -0.94
CA ASP A 493 15.33 31.69 -0.61
C ASP A 493 14.86 30.96 -1.88
N SER A 494 14.96 29.63 -1.84
CA SER A 494 14.65 28.76 -2.97
C SER A 494 13.35 28.00 -2.75
N TYR A 495 12.66 27.68 -3.84
CA TYR A 495 11.38 26.96 -3.81
C TYR A 495 11.45 25.74 -4.75
N PRO A 496 11.09 24.53 -4.27
CA PRO A 496 11.10 23.35 -5.11
C PRO A 496 9.81 23.24 -5.93
N HIS A 497 9.97 22.96 -7.22
CA HIS A 497 8.94 22.73 -8.22
C HIS A 497 9.15 21.36 -8.89
N TYR A 498 8.32 20.41 -8.49
CA TYR A 498 8.36 19.05 -9.01
C TYR A 498 7.65 18.98 -10.37
N ALA A 499 8.21 18.28 -11.36
CA ALA A 499 7.62 18.20 -12.70
C ALA A 499 6.24 17.53 -12.73
N TRP A 500 5.90 16.77 -11.70
CA TRP A 500 4.59 16.16 -11.49
C TRP A 500 3.67 16.96 -10.55
N SER A 501 4.06 18.17 -10.17
CA SER A 501 3.18 19.08 -9.44
C SER A 501 2.06 19.60 -10.37
N GLY A 502 1.00 20.16 -9.78
CA GLY A 502 -0.22 20.51 -10.51
C GLY A 502 -0.08 21.61 -11.57
N TYR A 503 1.05 22.32 -11.60
CA TYR A 503 1.32 23.44 -12.51
C TYR A 503 2.41 23.13 -13.56
N CYS A 504 3.19 22.08 -13.32
CA CYS A 504 4.17 21.56 -14.26
C CYS A 504 3.54 20.57 -15.25
N GLU A 505 4.20 20.28 -16.36
CA GLU A 505 3.73 19.33 -17.38
C GLU A 505 4.81 18.33 -17.76
N ILE A 506 4.43 17.05 -17.78
CA ILE A 506 5.20 15.99 -18.43
C ILE A 506 4.43 15.52 -19.66
N LYS A 507 5.08 15.57 -20.82
CA LYS A 507 4.47 15.21 -22.10
C LYS A 507 5.33 14.22 -22.86
N THR A 508 4.76 13.05 -23.16
CA THR A 508 5.42 12.06 -24.02
C THR A 508 5.59 12.63 -25.43
N ILE A 509 6.81 12.60 -25.93
CA ILE A 509 7.15 12.97 -27.31
C ILE A 509 7.01 11.73 -28.19
N GLU A 510 7.66 10.64 -27.76
CA GLU A 510 7.63 9.31 -28.35
C GLU A 510 7.98 8.27 -27.28
N GLU A 511 7.93 6.99 -27.61
CA GLU A 511 8.25 5.91 -26.67
C GLU A 511 9.67 6.08 -26.13
N GLY A 512 9.83 6.07 -24.80
CA GLY A 512 11.11 6.30 -24.14
C GLY A 512 11.57 7.77 -24.14
N LYS A 513 10.72 8.74 -24.51
CA LYS A 513 11.13 10.15 -24.60
C LYS A 513 10.04 11.14 -24.20
N TRP A 514 10.38 12.10 -23.33
CA TRP A 514 9.44 13.00 -22.68
C TRP A 514 9.94 14.45 -22.65
N TRP A 515 9.00 15.40 -22.66
CA TRP A 515 9.22 16.79 -22.27
C TRP A 515 8.81 16.99 -20.81
N TYR A 516 9.64 17.69 -20.06
CA TYR A 516 9.33 18.19 -18.72
C TYR A 516 9.31 19.72 -18.83
N SER A 517 8.26 20.34 -18.34
CA SER A 517 8.11 21.80 -18.32
C SER A 517 7.63 22.21 -16.94
N PHE A 518 8.24 23.26 -16.39
CA PHE A 518 7.94 23.74 -15.04
C PHE A 518 7.14 25.05 -15.09
N GLU A 519 6.67 25.46 -13.91
CA GLU A 519 5.99 26.72 -13.64
C GLU A 519 6.46 27.16 -12.25
N ASP A 520 7.19 28.28 -12.17
CA ASP A 520 7.83 28.79 -10.95
C ASP A 520 6.84 29.48 -9.99
N LEU A 521 5.66 29.88 -10.48
CA LEU A 521 4.64 30.55 -9.67
C LEU A 521 3.62 29.54 -9.12
N ASP A 522 3.80 29.10 -7.87
CA ASP A 522 2.88 28.17 -7.21
C ASP A 522 2.09 28.82 -6.03
N PRO A 523 0.75 28.64 -5.95
CA PRO A 523 -0.06 29.10 -4.82
C PRO A 523 0.33 28.52 -3.47
N ARG A 524 0.98 27.35 -3.43
CA ARG A 524 1.59 26.76 -2.22
C ARG A 524 2.61 27.68 -1.59
N TYR A 525 3.27 28.52 -2.40
CA TYR A 525 4.24 29.52 -1.98
C TYR A 525 3.68 30.95 -2.06
N ASN A 526 2.36 31.09 -2.07
CA ASN A 526 1.65 32.38 -2.13
C ASN A 526 1.98 33.19 -3.42
N ARG A 527 2.32 32.50 -4.51
CA ARG A 527 2.52 33.05 -5.85
C ARG A 527 1.35 32.64 -6.76
N SER A 528 1.00 33.46 -7.76
CA SER A 528 -0.13 33.17 -8.66
C SER A 528 0.42 32.63 -9.99
N PRO A 529 0.11 31.38 -10.39
CA PRO A 529 0.55 30.81 -11.67
C PRO A 529 0.21 31.72 -12.83
N ASP A 530 1.17 31.98 -13.70
CA ASP A 530 0.94 32.70 -14.94
C ASP A 530 0.84 31.75 -16.15
N ASN A 531 1.27 30.50 -16.00
CA ASN A 531 1.20 29.43 -17.00
C ASN A 531 2.00 29.76 -18.27
N ASP A 532 3.01 30.63 -18.17
CA ASP A 532 3.85 30.97 -19.31
C ASP A 532 4.94 29.91 -19.55
N ARG A 533 5.28 29.13 -18.52
CA ARG A 533 6.25 28.02 -18.53
C ARG A 533 7.57 28.43 -19.14
N ASN A 534 8.06 29.61 -18.75
CA ASN A 534 9.32 30.15 -19.21
C ASN A 534 10.55 29.50 -18.50
N GLU A 535 10.33 28.61 -17.54
CA GLU A 535 11.31 27.80 -16.79
C GLU A 535 12.02 26.76 -17.69
N PRO A 536 12.98 25.94 -17.18
CA PRO A 536 13.75 25.05 -18.01
C PRO A 536 12.84 23.95 -18.56
N ARG A 537 12.67 23.94 -19.88
CA ARG A 537 12.11 22.76 -20.54
C ARG A 537 13.20 21.73 -20.68
N LEU A 538 12.94 20.51 -20.21
CA LEU A 538 13.86 19.40 -20.34
C LEU A 538 13.36 18.39 -21.36
N ILE A 539 14.28 17.81 -22.13
CA ILE A 539 14.05 16.59 -22.90
C ILE A 539 14.70 15.44 -22.13
N VAL A 540 13.91 14.40 -21.87
CA VAL A 540 14.33 13.22 -21.12
C VAL A 540 14.19 12.00 -22.03
N GLU A 541 15.29 11.28 -22.24
CA GLU A 541 15.39 10.13 -23.15
C GLU A 541 15.88 8.90 -22.39
N GLN A 542 15.12 7.82 -22.44
CA GLN A 542 15.58 6.51 -21.96
C GLN A 542 16.53 5.89 -23.00
N LEU A 543 17.67 5.42 -22.52
CA LEU A 543 18.69 4.75 -23.33
C LEU A 543 18.53 3.23 -23.25
N ASP A 544 19.06 2.52 -24.26
CA ASP A 544 18.94 1.05 -24.39
C ASP A 544 19.53 0.26 -23.21
N ASN A 545 20.46 0.86 -22.47
CA ASN A 545 21.10 0.27 -21.29
C ASN A 545 20.35 0.56 -19.98
N GLY A 546 19.20 1.26 -20.04
CA GLY A 546 18.41 1.62 -18.87
C GLY A 546 18.76 2.97 -18.24
N ASP A 547 19.86 3.61 -18.66
CA ASP A 547 20.22 4.97 -18.26
C ASP A 547 19.25 5.99 -18.87
N VAL A 548 19.27 7.21 -18.33
CA VAL A 548 18.46 8.32 -18.81
C VAL A 548 19.33 9.50 -19.19
N ARG A 549 19.15 9.99 -20.41
CA ARG A 549 19.72 11.28 -20.83
C ARG A 549 18.71 12.39 -20.56
N VAL A 550 19.09 13.35 -19.73
CA VAL A 550 18.36 14.61 -19.56
C VAL A 550 19.08 15.70 -20.34
N THR A 551 18.34 16.56 -21.02
CA THR A 551 18.87 17.69 -21.80
C THR A 551 18.06 18.93 -21.48
N VAL A 552 18.74 20.05 -21.18
CA VAL A 552 18.09 21.36 -21.05
C VAL A 552 17.79 21.87 -22.45
N ASP A 553 16.54 21.79 -22.89
CA ASP A 553 16.14 22.10 -24.27
C ASP A 553 15.98 23.61 -24.49
N MET A 554 15.35 24.30 -23.53
CA MET A 554 15.24 25.76 -23.52
C MET A 554 14.99 26.28 -22.10
N TYR A 555 15.28 27.55 -21.88
CA TYR A 555 14.88 28.33 -20.70
C TYR A 555 14.60 29.74 -21.21
N ASP A 556 13.48 30.35 -20.88
CA ASP A 556 13.10 31.72 -21.28
C ASP A 556 12.81 32.65 -20.09
N GLY A 557 13.00 32.14 -18.85
CA GLY A 557 12.70 32.80 -17.60
C GLY A 557 13.74 33.82 -17.15
N GLY A 558 13.35 34.62 -16.15
CA GLY A 558 14.19 35.67 -15.56
C GLY A 558 14.96 35.25 -14.31
N TYR A 559 14.77 34.02 -13.85
CA TYR A 559 15.32 33.51 -12.59
C TYR A 559 16.46 32.51 -12.84
N TYR A 560 16.99 31.96 -11.75
CA TYR A 560 17.93 30.86 -11.78
C TYR A 560 17.22 29.61 -11.27
N CYS A 561 17.45 28.48 -11.93
CA CYS A 561 16.88 27.19 -11.53
C CYS A 561 17.98 26.15 -11.38
N ASP A 562 18.01 25.46 -10.24
CA ASP A 562 18.76 24.22 -10.12
C ASP A 562 17.87 23.08 -10.60
N VAL A 563 18.41 22.16 -11.39
CA VAL A 563 17.66 21.01 -11.92
C VAL A 563 18.17 19.74 -11.25
N TRP A 564 17.25 18.99 -10.67
CA TRP A 564 17.51 17.78 -9.89
C TRP A 564 16.83 16.56 -10.51
N PHE A 565 17.42 15.39 -10.29
CA PHE A 565 16.89 14.09 -10.65
C PHE A 565 16.90 13.19 -9.41
N GLY A 566 15.75 13.04 -8.73
CA GLY A 566 15.69 12.60 -7.35
C GLY A 566 16.57 13.49 -6.47
N ASP A 567 17.55 12.89 -5.80
CA ASP A 567 18.53 13.59 -4.98
C ASP A 567 19.82 14.00 -5.74
N GLU A 568 19.93 13.70 -7.03
CA GLU A 568 21.11 14.09 -7.84
C GLU A 568 20.93 15.47 -8.46
N LEU A 569 21.82 16.41 -8.12
CA LEU A 569 21.90 17.72 -8.77
C LEU A 569 22.47 17.59 -10.19
N LEU A 570 21.64 17.82 -11.20
CA LEU A 570 22.07 17.79 -12.60
C LEU A 570 22.68 19.13 -13.01
N TRP A 571 22.06 20.26 -12.71
CA TRP A 571 22.61 21.57 -13.06
C TRP A 571 22.30 22.57 -11.97
N GLU A 572 23.27 23.42 -11.64
CA GLU A 572 23.10 24.59 -10.79
C GLU A 572 22.92 25.81 -11.70
N ASP A 573 22.10 26.78 -11.29
CA ASP A 573 22.01 28.09 -11.95
C ASP A 573 21.64 28.08 -13.46
N VAL A 574 20.71 27.21 -13.90
CA VAL A 574 20.16 27.23 -15.27
C VAL A 574 19.44 28.56 -15.52
N ASN A 575 19.84 29.33 -16.54
CA ASN A 575 19.31 30.67 -16.82
C ASN A 575 19.40 31.11 -18.31
N ASN A 576 18.71 32.19 -18.70
CA ASN A 576 18.68 32.71 -20.10
C ASN A 576 19.12 34.18 -20.34
N PRO A 577 19.66 34.97 -19.39
CA PRO A 577 20.50 36.10 -19.80
C PRO A 577 21.88 35.62 -20.30
N ASP A 578 22.42 34.56 -19.69
CA ASP A 578 23.76 34.04 -19.96
C ASP A 578 23.75 32.76 -20.82
N GLY A 579 22.59 32.11 -20.96
CA GLY A 579 22.42 30.86 -21.69
C GLY A 579 23.10 29.68 -20.98
N ASN A 580 23.19 29.72 -19.64
CA ASN A 580 23.84 28.68 -18.87
C ASN A 580 23.10 27.35 -19.06
N HIS A 581 23.85 26.31 -19.40
CA HIS A 581 23.41 24.92 -19.54
C HIS A 581 22.37 24.63 -20.63
N VAL A 582 21.79 25.62 -21.31
CA VAL A 582 20.88 25.40 -22.44
C VAL A 582 21.61 24.66 -23.57
N GLY A 583 21.08 23.48 -23.93
CA GLY A 583 21.65 22.55 -24.90
C GLY A 583 22.61 21.52 -24.31
N GLU A 584 22.93 21.59 -23.02
CA GLU A 584 23.72 20.56 -22.33
C GLU A 584 22.88 19.33 -22.00
N SER A 585 23.55 18.18 -21.95
CA SER A 585 22.95 16.91 -21.57
C SER A 585 23.77 16.20 -20.50
N LYS A 586 23.09 15.56 -19.54
CA LYS A 586 23.67 14.63 -18.58
C LYS A 586 23.03 13.25 -18.72
N VAL A 587 23.79 12.21 -18.41
CA VAL A 587 23.30 10.83 -18.37
C VAL A 587 23.30 10.38 -16.91
N VAL A 588 22.16 9.88 -16.44
CA VAL A 588 21.93 9.41 -15.08
C VAL A 588 21.73 7.90 -15.13
N SER A 589 22.46 7.19 -14.27
CA SER A 589 22.33 5.74 -14.09
C SER A 589 21.44 5.43 -12.89
N SER A 590 20.62 4.39 -12.97
CA SER A 590 19.64 4.01 -11.93
C SER A 590 18.63 5.12 -11.56
N PRO A 591 17.90 5.67 -12.53
CA PRO A 591 17.02 6.83 -12.30
C PRO A 591 15.82 6.48 -11.40
N PRO A 592 15.52 7.28 -10.34
CA PRO A 592 14.27 7.14 -9.58
C PRO A 592 13.05 7.30 -10.49
N ARG A 593 12.11 6.35 -10.38
CA ARG A 593 10.89 6.29 -11.18
C ARG A 593 9.69 6.67 -10.34
N LEU A 594 8.84 7.51 -10.91
CA LEU A 594 7.52 7.80 -10.38
C LEU A 594 6.52 6.74 -10.82
N ILE A 595 5.61 6.40 -9.91
CA ILE A 595 4.44 5.59 -10.23
C ILE A 595 3.29 6.53 -10.62
N SER A 596 2.89 6.48 -11.88
CA SER A 596 1.71 7.18 -12.38
C SER A 596 0.44 6.37 -12.09
N ILE A 597 -0.59 7.01 -11.57
CA ILE A 597 -1.90 6.42 -11.29
C ILE A 597 -2.96 7.25 -12.00
N ASP A 598 -3.77 6.60 -12.83
CA ASP A 598 -4.89 7.21 -13.55
C ASP A 598 -6.15 6.37 -13.37
N ILE A 599 -7.19 7.01 -12.83
CA ILE A 599 -8.44 6.34 -12.47
C ILE A 599 -9.59 7.09 -13.10
N LYS A 600 -10.44 6.34 -13.80
CA LYS A 600 -11.58 6.88 -14.54
C LYS A 600 -12.81 6.05 -14.25
N ASP A 601 -13.95 6.70 -14.07
CA ASP A 601 -15.21 5.94 -14.18
C ASP A 601 -15.42 5.49 -15.65
N PRO A 602 -16.14 4.39 -15.92
CA PRO A 602 -16.33 3.87 -17.28
C PRO A 602 -16.93 4.86 -18.30
N ARG A 603 -17.62 5.90 -17.82
CA ARG A 603 -18.21 6.98 -18.64
C ARG A 603 -17.34 8.23 -18.71
N VAL A 604 -16.20 8.27 -18.01
CA VAL A 604 -15.25 9.38 -17.95
C VAL A 604 -15.91 10.69 -17.49
N THR A 605 -16.90 10.57 -16.59
CA THR A 605 -17.55 11.67 -15.88
C THR A 605 -16.65 12.21 -14.76
N ALA A 606 -15.85 11.33 -14.13
CA ALA A 606 -14.80 11.70 -13.18
C ALA A 606 -13.48 11.01 -13.53
N ARG A 607 -12.38 11.72 -13.28
CA ARG A 607 -11.00 11.24 -13.44
C ARG A 607 -10.14 11.74 -12.28
N TRP A 608 -9.27 10.87 -11.77
CA TRP A 608 -8.25 11.22 -10.79
C TRP A 608 -6.90 10.73 -11.31
N THR A 609 -5.91 11.61 -11.30
CA THR A 609 -4.56 11.33 -11.78
C THR A 609 -3.54 11.81 -10.77
N LYS A 610 -2.52 11.01 -10.50
CA LYS A 610 -1.41 11.40 -9.63
C LYS A 610 -0.15 10.63 -9.99
N ASN A 611 0.99 11.31 -9.90
CA ASN A 611 2.30 10.64 -9.87
C ASN A 611 2.79 10.58 -8.43
N VAL A 612 3.33 9.43 -8.05
CA VAL A 612 3.80 9.12 -6.70
C VAL A 612 5.31 8.88 -6.78
N SER A 613 6.07 9.67 -6.03
CA SER A 613 7.47 9.35 -5.74
C SER A 613 7.52 8.28 -4.63
N LEU A 614 8.53 7.41 -4.74
CA LEU A 614 8.76 6.25 -3.88
C LEU A 614 9.92 6.46 -2.89
N ASP A 615 10.46 7.68 -2.83
CA ASP A 615 11.57 8.08 -1.94
C ASP A 615 11.37 7.68 -0.48
#